data_AF-A0A931QAJ3-F1
#
_entry.id   AF-A0A931QAJ3-F1
#
_cell.length_a   1.000
_cell.length_b   1.000
_cell.length_c   1.000
_cell.angle_alpha   90.00
_cell.angle_beta   90.00
_cell.angle_gamma   90.00
#
_symmetry.space_group_name_H-M   'P 1'
#
loop_
_entity.id
_entity.type
_entity.pdbx_description
1 polymer ?
#
loop_
_entity_poly.entity_id
_entity_poly.type
_entity_poly.pdbx_seq_one_letter_code
_entity_poly.pdbx_strand_id
1 'polypeptide(L)'
;MLNEVEDLARRRGWRVISETATAGLVNRLVGEHLPALLSEIEPDGAKTKVTGVSAPMGLGGATWETSEAHEVSPALRTQLTAACDLLAANGAGLLLTLDEIHHQVVPELREVATVVQHLVREEREIAFVGAGLPSAVSAVLNDDVLTFLRRADRHSLGPVALPEVATAITEPIEHAERRIAPELAARAAEATGGYPFLIQLVGYHVWRQQPRHREISEDDVESGIVAARRRLGSLVHEPALADLPGVARTFLLAMAHDDGPSKMSDIASRLKVDANYASQYRLRLIATELIEPVGHGRVDFTMPYLRDYLREHVALDAQRELPSDGSPSNEAGRG
;
A
#
# COMPACT_ATOMS: atom_id res chain seq x y z
N MET A 1 7.34 -5.58 6.98
CA MET A 1 7.67 -6.97 6.60
C MET A 1 8.74 -7.00 5.51
N LEU A 2 8.56 -6.33 4.36
CA LEU A 2 9.59 -6.28 3.30
C LEU A 2 10.95 -5.84 3.83
N ASN A 3 11.02 -4.73 4.56
CA ASN A 3 12.27 -4.24 5.17
C ASN A 3 12.99 -5.31 6.02
N GLU A 4 12.26 -6.10 6.81
CA GLU A 4 12.84 -7.17 7.63
C GLU A 4 13.42 -8.31 6.79
N VAL A 5 12.74 -8.66 5.68
CA VAL A 5 13.23 -9.66 4.72
C VAL A 5 14.51 -9.15 4.03
N GLU A 6 14.50 -7.88 3.62
CA GLU A 6 15.66 -7.25 3.00
C GLU A 6 16.85 -7.19 3.95
N ASP A 7 16.64 -6.79 5.19
CA ASP A 7 17.70 -6.71 6.19
C ASP A 7 18.25 -8.09 6.54
N LEU A 8 17.39 -9.11 6.59
CA LEU A 8 17.83 -10.50 6.74
C LEU A 8 18.69 -10.95 5.55
N ALA A 9 18.29 -10.61 4.32
CA ALA A 9 19.05 -10.93 3.11
C ALA A 9 20.42 -10.25 3.12
N ARG A 10 20.47 -8.94 3.41
CA ARG A 10 21.73 -8.17 3.56
C ARG A 10 22.64 -8.79 4.62
N ARG A 11 22.10 -9.16 5.79
CA ARG A 11 22.86 -9.84 6.86
C ARG A 11 23.44 -11.19 6.43
N ARG A 12 22.78 -11.88 5.49
CA ARG A 12 23.25 -13.14 4.90
C ARG A 12 24.17 -12.96 3.69
N GLY A 13 24.56 -11.73 3.38
CA GLY A 13 25.49 -11.41 2.28
C GLY A 13 24.83 -11.29 0.91
N TRP A 14 23.49 -11.37 0.83
CA TRP A 14 22.77 -11.15 -0.43
C TRP A 14 22.73 -9.67 -0.78
N ARG A 15 22.69 -9.37 -2.09
CA ARG A 15 22.38 -8.02 -2.58
C ARG A 15 20.88 -7.86 -2.73
N VAL A 16 20.39 -6.65 -2.48
CA VAL A 16 18.97 -6.34 -2.50
C VAL A 16 18.74 -5.20 -3.47
N ILE A 17 17.84 -5.42 -4.43
CA ILE A 17 17.21 -4.35 -5.20
C ILE A 17 15.79 -4.21 -4.66
N SER A 18 15.48 -3.03 -4.11
CA SER A 18 14.16 -2.69 -3.59
C SER A 18 13.56 -1.59 -4.45
N GLU A 19 12.32 -1.76 -4.86
CA GLU A 19 11.63 -0.82 -5.75
C GLU A 19 10.12 -0.76 -5.48
N THR A 20 9.51 0.39 -5.74
CA THR A 20 8.05 0.57 -5.70
C THR A 20 7.48 0.24 -7.07
N ALA A 21 6.44 -0.59 -7.11
CA ALA A 21 5.85 -1.10 -8.35
C ALA A 21 4.92 -0.07 -9.02
N THR A 22 5.52 1.01 -9.52
CA THR A 22 4.90 2.07 -10.31
C THR A 22 5.29 1.98 -11.79
N ALA A 23 4.61 2.74 -12.65
CA ALA A 23 4.88 2.76 -14.08
C ALA A 23 6.37 3.05 -14.39
N GLY A 24 6.94 2.34 -15.36
CA GLY A 24 8.35 2.42 -15.71
C GLY A 24 9.28 1.63 -14.78
N LEU A 25 8.73 0.68 -14.01
CA LEU A 25 9.47 -0.26 -13.18
C LEU A 25 10.63 -0.92 -13.94
N VAL A 26 10.37 -1.49 -15.11
CA VAL A 26 11.40 -2.20 -15.88
C VAL A 26 12.51 -1.25 -16.32
N ASN A 27 12.16 -0.03 -16.70
CA ASN A 27 13.11 0.99 -17.11
C ASN A 27 14.03 1.41 -15.95
N ARG A 28 13.50 1.58 -14.74
CA ARG A 28 14.32 1.89 -13.56
C ARG A 28 15.25 0.73 -13.18
N LEU A 29 14.74 -0.50 -13.22
CA LEU A 29 15.57 -1.69 -12.98
C LEU A 29 16.76 -1.76 -13.94
N VAL A 30 16.51 -1.56 -15.23
CA VAL A 30 17.51 -1.67 -16.31
C VAL A 30 18.41 -0.45 -16.43
N GLY A 31 17.88 0.74 -16.18
CA GLY A 31 18.56 2.01 -16.41
C GLY A 31 19.34 2.49 -15.18
N GLU A 32 18.96 2.06 -13.98
CA GLU A 32 19.51 2.60 -12.73
C GLU A 32 20.02 1.49 -11.80
N HIS A 33 19.14 0.60 -11.34
CA HIS A 33 19.49 -0.34 -10.27
C HIS A 33 20.50 -1.42 -10.68
N LEU A 34 20.25 -2.10 -11.81
CA LEU A 34 21.14 -3.17 -12.26
C LEU A 34 22.49 -2.64 -12.74
N PRO A 35 22.59 -1.52 -13.50
CA PRO A 35 23.88 -0.93 -13.82
C PRO A 35 24.68 -0.50 -12.60
N ALA A 36 24.03 0.10 -11.60
CA ALA A 36 24.68 0.46 -10.34
C ALA A 36 25.22 -0.77 -9.62
N LEU A 37 24.39 -1.82 -9.46
CA LEU A 37 24.79 -3.08 -8.83
C LEU A 37 25.96 -3.74 -9.56
N LEU A 38 25.91 -3.82 -10.89
CA LEU A 38 26.98 -4.40 -11.70
C LEU A 38 28.29 -3.62 -11.55
N SER A 39 28.22 -2.29 -11.53
CA SER A 39 29.40 -1.42 -11.35
C SER A 39 30.01 -1.56 -9.95
N GLU A 40 29.19 -1.82 -8.92
CA GLU A 40 29.68 -2.08 -7.56
C GLU A 40 30.37 -3.44 -7.42
N ILE A 41 29.83 -4.48 -8.07
CA ILE A 41 30.36 -5.85 -7.97
C ILE A 41 31.58 -6.03 -8.87
N GLU A 42 31.63 -5.38 -10.03
CA GLU A 42 32.72 -5.45 -10.99
C GLU A 42 33.18 -4.04 -11.45
N PRO A 43 33.91 -3.29 -10.61
CA PRO A 43 34.35 -1.92 -10.91
C PRO A 43 35.24 -1.83 -12.16
N ASP A 44 36.03 -2.88 -12.42
CA ASP A 44 36.96 -2.97 -13.56
C ASP A 44 36.30 -3.49 -14.85
N GLY A 45 35.02 -3.90 -14.80
CA GLY A 45 34.24 -4.41 -15.93
C GLY A 45 33.87 -3.33 -16.95
N ALA A 46 33.90 -2.05 -16.53
CA ALA A 46 33.72 -0.89 -17.40
C ALA A 46 34.96 -0.66 -18.28
N LYS A 47 35.28 -1.60 -19.17
CA LYS A 47 36.19 -1.33 -20.29
C LYS A 47 35.50 -0.36 -21.21
N THR A 48 35.79 0.92 -21.03
CA THR A 48 35.53 1.99 -22.01
C THR A 48 36.01 1.49 -23.37
N LYS A 49 35.10 1.00 -24.21
CA LYS A 49 35.42 0.70 -25.60
C LYS A 49 35.69 2.06 -26.23
N VAL A 50 36.97 2.39 -26.43
CA VAL A 50 37.38 3.56 -27.20
C VAL A 50 36.89 3.33 -28.63
N THR A 51 35.67 3.74 -28.92
CA THR A 51 35.09 3.73 -30.26
C THR A 51 35.59 4.97 -30.99
N GLY A 52 36.77 4.85 -31.58
CA GLY A 52 37.24 5.75 -32.63
C GLY A 52 38.27 6.78 -32.18
N VAL A 53 39.53 6.50 -32.49
CA VAL A 53 40.53 7.54 -32.70
C VAL A 53 40.24 8.13 -34.09
N SER A 54 39.65 9.31 -34.17
CA SER A 54 39.52 10.02 -35.45
C SER A 54 40.85 10.69 -35.80
N ALA A 55 41.62 10.08 -36.70
CA ALA A 55 42.71 10.77 -37.37
C ALA A 55 42.13 11.72 -38.44
N PRO A 56 42.54 13.00 -38.49
CA PRO A 56 42.15 13.85 -39.60
C PRO A 56 43.08 13.52 -40.77
N MET A 57 42.56 12.97 -41.85
CA MET A 57 43.01 13.28 -43.22
C MET A 57 42.19 12.50 -44.23
N GLY A 58 41.72 13.22 -45.25
CA GLY A 58 40.74 12.75 -46.21
C GLY A 58 41.19 11.55 -47.02
N LEU A 59 40.28 10.59 -47.16
CA LEU A 59 40.05 9.75 -48.33
C LEU A 59 38.71 9.06 -48.09
N GLY A 60 37.84 9.10 -49.10
CA GLY A 60 36.41 8.80 -49.01
C GLY A 60 36.08 7.52 -48.25
N GLY A 61 35.17 7.64 -47.27
CA GLY A 61 34.60 6.52 -46.53
C GLY A 61 33.09 6.55 -46.68
N ALA A 62 32.53 5.45 -47.17
CA ALA A 62 31.09 5.21 -47.16
C ALA A 62 30.57 5.24 -45.71
N THR A 63 29.59 6.10 -45.45
CA THR A 63 28.88 6.13 -44.18
C THR A 63 27.98 4.90 -44.11
N TRP A 64 28.46 3.84 -43.46
CA TRP A 64 27.61 2.71 -43.11
C TRP A 64 26.87 3.07 -41.82
N GLU A 65 25.71 3.72 -41.97
CA GLU A 65 24.70 3.72 -40.93
C GLU A 65 24.19 2.29 -40.81
N THR A 66 24.75 1.56 -39.85
CA THR A 66 24.15 0.31 -39.40
C THR A 66 22.92 0.70 -38.61
N SER A 67 21.77 0.78 -39.27
CA SER A 67 20.51 0.77 -38.55
C SER A 67 20.40 -0.60 -37.89
N GLU A 68 20.69 -0.69 -36.60
CA GLU A 68 20.28 -1.84 -35.80
C GLU A 68 18.76 -1.81 -35.68
N ALA A 69 18.11 -2.28 -36.74
CA ALA A 69 16.70 -2.58 -36.78
C ALA A 69 16.47 -3.92 -36.08
N HIS A 70 16.71 -3.96 -34.77
CA HIS A 70 16.14 -4.91 -33.83
C HIS A 70 16.13 -4.20 -32.46
N GLU A 71 15.03 -3.57 -32.08
CA GLU A 71 14.74 -3.33 -30.65
C GLU A 71 14.55 -4.72 -30.01
N VAL A 72 15.66 -5.39 -29.71
CA VAL A 72 15.60 -6.58 -28.88
C VAL A 72 15.31 -6.04 -27.49
N SER A 73 14.16 -6.38 -26.91
CA SER A 73 14.02 -6.43 -25.47
C SER A 73 14.89 -7.60 -24.97
N PRO A 74 16.09 -7.38 -24.39
CA PRO A 74 16.51 -8.24 -23.28
C PRO A 74 17.44 -7.51 -22.29
N ALA A 75 17.29 -6.21 -22.06
CA ALA A 75 18.16 -5.52 -21.12
C ALA A 75 17.97 -6.07 -19.68
N LEU A 76 16.71 -6.33 -19.28
CA LEU A 76 16.40 -6.85 -17.95
C LEU A 76 16.95 -8.27 -17.72
N ARG A 77 16.67 -9.22 -18.62
CA ARG A 77 17.16 -10.60 -18.49
C ARG A 77 18.68 -10.65 -18.50
N THR A 78 19.31 -10.00 -19.46
CA THR A 78 20.78 -10.05 -19.61
C THR A 78 21.48 -9.46 -18.39
N GLN A 79 21.02 -8.32 -17.89
CA GLN A 79 21.62 -7.68 -16.72
C GLN A 79 21.35 -8.46 -15.43
N LEU A 80 20.14 -9.02 -15.23
CA LEU A 80 19.88 -9.88 -14.08
C LEU A 80 20.69 -11.17 -14.12
N THR A 81 20.84 -11.81 -15.28
CA THR A 81 21.71 -12.99 -15.44
C THR A 81 23.15 -12.63 -15.07
N ALA A 82 23.70 -11.54 -15.62
CA ALA A 82 25.06 -11.10 -15.32
C ALA A 82 25.25 -10.80 -13.82
N ALA A 83 24.29 -10.10 -13.20
CA ALA A 83 24.35 -9.80 -11.77
C ALA A 83 24.33 -11.08 -10.92
N CYS A 84 23.46 -12.04 -11.25
CA CYS A 84 23.42 -13.32 -10.54
C CYS A 84 24.71 -14.13 -10.71
N ASP A 85 25.28 -14.17 -11.93
CA ASP A 85 26.54 -14.90 -12.20
C ASP A 85 27.72 -14.32 -11.40
N LEU A 86 27.85 -12.99 -11.37
CA LEU A 86 28.90 -12.31 -10.61
C LEU A 86 28.72 -12.45 -9.09
N LEU A 87 27.48 -12.43 -8.59
CA LEU A 87 27.19 -12.65 -7.18
C LEU A 87 27.47 -14.09 -6.77
N ALA A 88 27.06 -15.06 -7.59
CA ALA A 88 27.27 -16.49 -7.33
C ALA A 88 28.77 -16.84 -7.26
N ALA A 89 29.62 -16.20 -8.06
CA ALA A 89 31.08 -16.35 -7.97
C ALA A 89 31.65 -15.99 -6.59
N ASN A 90 30.93 -15.18 -5.81
CA ASN A 90 31.28 -14.77 -4.46
C ASN A 90 30.41 -15.43 -3.37
N GLY A 91 29.62 -16.45 -3.72
CA GLY A 91 28.71 -17.15 -2.80
C GLY A 91 27.52 -16.31 -2.32
N ALA A 92 27.15 -15.28 -3.07
CA ALA A 92 26.02 -14.40 -2.78
C ALA A 92 24.88 -14.59 -3.79
N GLY A 93 23.67 -14.15 -3.40
CA GLY A 93 22.50 -14.11 -4.27
C GLY A 93 21.90 -12.71 -4.40
N LEU A 94 20.89 -12.58 -5.25
CA LEU A 94 20.14 -11.36 -5.50
C LEU A 94 18.70 -11.49 -4.98
N LEU A 95 18.28 -10.59 -4.10
CA LEU A 95 16.88 -10.42 -3.71
C LEU A 95 16.30 -9.21 -4.44
N LEU A 96 15.20 -9.43 -5.16
CA LEU A 96 14.37 -8.38 -5.73
C LEU A 96 13.09 -8.21 -4.89
N THR A 97 12.90 -7.04 -4.30
CA THR A 97 11.68 -6.67 -3.58
C THR A 97 10.87 -5.64 -4.36
N LEU A 98 9.57 -5.89 -4.51
CA LEU A 98 8.62 -4.95 -5.11
C LEU A 98 7.52 -4.61 -4.11
N ASP A 99 7.47 -3.36 -3.67
CA ASP A 99 6.39 -2.86 -2.82
C ASP A 99 5.27 -2.24 -3.67
N GLU A 100 4.09 -2.08 -3.09
CA GLU A 100 2.96 -1.37 -3.71
C GLU A 100 2.57 -1.94 -5.10
N ILE A 101 2.41 -3.25 -5.22
CA ILE A 101 1.88 -3.85 -6.45
C ILE A 101 0.41 -3.44 -6.62
N HIS A 102 0.14 -2.68 -7.68
CA HIS A 102 -1.19 -2.23 -8.10
C HIS A 102 -1.58 -2.81 -9.47
N HIS A 103 -2.85 -2.67 -9.88
CA HIS A 103 -3.32 -3.19 -11.18
C HIS A 103 -2.62 -2.57 -12.40
N GLN A 104 -2.13 -1.33 -12.29
CA GLN A 104 -1.54 -0.59 -13.41
C GLN A 104 -0.16 -1.14 -13.82
N VAL A 105 0.60 -1.72 -12.89
CA VAL A 105 1.95 -2.25 -13.13
C VAL A 105 1.95 -3.73 -13.54
N VAL A 106 0.79 -4.38 -13.60
CA VAL A 106 0.67 -5.82 -13.94
C VAL A 106 1.38 -6.20 -15.24
N PRO A 107 1.33 -5.41 -16.34
CA PRO A 107 2.09 -5.73 -17.55
C PRO A 107 3.61 -5.77 -17.34
N GLU A 108 4.16 -4.80 -16.62
CA GLU A 108 5.60 -4.73 -16.31
C GLU A 108 6.01 -5.81 -15.31
N LEU A 109 5.16 -6.09 -14.31
CA LEU A 109 5.37 -7.19 -13.38
C LEU A 109 5.39 -8.55 -14.10
N ARG A 110 4.59 -8.71 -15.16
CA ARG A 110 4.61 -9.92 -16.00
C ARG A 110 5.98 -10.15 -16.62
N GLU A 111 6.62 -9.09 -17.10
CA GLU A 111 7.98 -9.15 -17.65
C GLU A 111 8.99 -9.55 -16.57
N VAL A 112 9.00 -8.85 -15.43
CA VAL A 112 9.89 -9.14 -14.29
C VAL A 112 9.73 -10.60 -13.83
N ALA A 113 8.51 -11.04 -13.59
CA ALA A 113 8.24 -12.39 -13.12
C ALA A 113 8.62 -13.47 -14.14
N THR A 114 8.46 -13.19 -15.44
CA THR A 114 8.91 -14.09 -16.52
C THR A 114 10.44 -14.24 -16.50
N VAL A 115 11.17 -13.15 -16.32
CA VAL A 115 12.63 -13.17 -16.21
C VAL A 115 13.09 -13.91 -14.94
N VAL A 116 12.50 -13.58 -13.78
CA VAL A 116 12.79 -14.29 -12.52
C VAL A 116 12.53 -15.80 -12.65
N GLN A 117 11.40 -16.19 -13.26
CA GLN A 117 11.09 -17.60 -13.50
C GLN A 117 12.17 -18.29 -14.34
N HIS A 118 12.70 -17.62 -15.38
CA HIS A 118 13.79 -18.18 -16.18
C HIS A 118 15.05 -18.39 -15.35
N LEU A 119 15.46 -17.39 -14.56
CA LEU A 119 16.66 -17.45 -13.72
C LEU A 119 16.56 -18.55 -12.65
N VAL A 120 15.40 -18.69 -12.01
CA VAL A 120 15.13 -19.78 -11.05
C VAL A 120 15.24 -21.15 -11.74
N ARG A 121 14.74 -21.29 -12.97
CA ARG A 121 14.86 -22.54 -13.76
C ARG A 121 16.30 -22.83 -14.21
N GLU A 122 17.14 -21.81 -14.31
CA GLU A 122 18.57 -21.88 -14.62
C GLU A 122 19.42 -22.03 -13.34
N GLU A 123 18.78 -22.33 -12.19
CA GLU A 123 19.42 -22.55 -10.89
C GLU A 123 20.29 -21.37 -10.43
N ARG A 124 19.86 -20.14 -10.76
CA ARG A 124 20.51 -18.92 -10.28
C ARG A 124 20.03 -18.54 -8.88
N GLU A 125 20.96 -17.99 -8.09
CA GLU A 125 20.71 -17.49 -6.73
C GLU A 125 19.92 -16.18 -6.77
N ILE A 126 18.63 -16.27 -7.10
CA ILE A 126 17.70 -15.14 -7.12
C ILE A 126 16.45 -15.43 -6.27
N ALA A 127 16.02 -14.44 -5.51
CA ALA A 127 14.77 -14.45 -4.76
C ALA A 127 13.91 -13.25 -5.14
N PHE A 128 12.59 -13.44 -5.08
CA PHE A 128 11.60 -12.40 -5.37
C PHE A 128 10.59 -12.30 -4.24
N VAL A 129 10.32 -11.08 -3.77
CA VAL A 129 9.26 -10.82 -2.79
C VAL A 129 8.45 -9.61 -3.26
N GLY A 130 7.14 -9.80 -3.38
CA GLY A 130 6.21 -8.74 -3.76
C GLY A 130 5.23 -8.45 -2.63
N ALA A 131 4.94 -7.18 -2.38
CA ALA A 131 3.83 -6.75 -1.54
C ALA A 131 2.88 -5.89 -2.36
N GLY A 132 1.59 -6.02 -2.09
CA GLY A 132 0.56 -5.26 -2.76
C GLY A 132 -0.82 -5.64 -2.27
N LEU A 133 -1.80 -4.92 -2.78
CA LEU A 133 -3.18 -5.06 -2.37
C LEU A 133 -3.74 -6.43 -2.77
N PRO A 134 -4.59 -7.07 -1.95
CA PRO A 134 -5.13 -8.40 -2.25
C PRO A 134 -5.79 -8.49 -3.63
N SER A 135 -6.46 -7.41 -4.07
CA SER A 135 -7.10 -7.33 -5.39
C SER A 135 -6.08 -7.34 -6.53
N ALA A 136 -5.00 -6.57 -6.40
CA ALA A 136 -3.92 -6.49 -7.38
C ALA A 136 -3.15 -7.81 -7.44
N VAL A 137 -2.79 -8.37 -6.28
CA VAL A 137 -2.15 -9.70 -6.18
C VAL A 137 -3.06 -10.77 -6.80
N SER A 138 -4.37 -10.75 -6.54
CA SER A 138 -5.31 -11.70 -7.14
C SER A 138 -5.38 -11.56 -8.67
N ALA A 139 -5.35 -10.34 -9.22
CA ALA A 139 -5.31 -10.13 -10.67
C ALA A 139 -4.02 -10.68 -11.30
N VAL A 140 -2.87 -10.40 -10.68
CA VAL A 140 -1.57 -10.96 -11.07
C VAL A 140 -1.59 -12.49 -11.05
N LEU A 141 -2.17 -13.07 -10.00
CA LEU A 141 -2.25 -14.52 -9.85
C LEU A 141 -3.24 -15.15 -10.81
N ASN A 142 -4.35 -14.49 -11.14
CA ASN A 142 -5.34 -15.02 -12.07
C ASN A 142 -4.93 -14.88 -13.54
N ASP A 143 -3.84 -14.18 -13.82
CA ASP A 143 -3.25 -14.08 -15.14
C ASP A 143 -2.75 -15.46 -15.62
N ASP A 144 -3.12 -15.85 -16.84
CA ASP A 144 -2.76 -17.16 -17.40
C ASP A 144 -1.25 -17.29 -17.69
N VAL A 145 -0.52 -16.17 -17.80
CA VAL A 145 0.91 -16.17 -18.10
C VAL A 145 1.75 -16.34 -16.83
N LEU A 146 1.27 -15.86 -15.68
CA LEU A 146 2.02 -15.77 -14.43
C LEU A 146 1.87 -17.00 -13.51
N THR A 147 1.84 -18.20 -14.09
CA THR A 147 1.69 -19.45 -13.35
C THR A 147 2.81 -19.72 -12.33
N PHE A 148 3.99 -19.11 -12.51
CA PHE A 148 5.06 -19.16 -11.52
C PHE A 148 4.69 -18.48 -10.20
N LEU A 149 4.13 -17.27 -10.26
CA LEU A 149 3.73 -16.51 -9.06
C LEU A 149 2.62 -17.22 -8.28
N ARG A 150 1.79 -18.05 -8.94
CA ARG A 150 0.80 -18.91 -8.25
C ARG A 150 1.42 -19.92 -7.29
N ARG A 151 2.70 -20.27 -7.48
CA ARG A 151 3.45 -21.21 -6.63
C ARG A 151 4.32 -20.50 -5.59
N ALA A 152 4.37 -19.17 -5.59
CA ALA A 152 5.06 -18.43 -4.55
C ALA A 152 4.34 -18.63 -3.20
N ASP A 153 5.10 -18.59 -2.12
CA ASP A 153 4.51 -18.63 -0.77
C ASP A 153 3.70 -17.35 -0.52
N ARG A 154 2.56 -17.49 0.15
CA ARG A 154 1.59 -16.40 0.32
C ARG A 154 1.37 -16.13 1.79
N HIS A 155 1.66 -14.89 2.18
CA HIS A 155 1.38 -14.37 3.49
C HIS A 155 0.35 -13.25 3.37
N SER A 156 -0.87 -13.50 3.86
CA SER A 156 -1.90 -12.48 4.01
C SER A 156 -1.74 -11.81 5.36
N LEU A 157 -1.50 -10.51 5.37
CA LEU A 157 -1.42 -9.71 6.59
C LEU A 157 -2.83 -9.20 6.93
N GLY A 158 -3.35 -9.64 8.07
CA GLY A 158 -4.59 -9.11 8.65
C GLY A 158 -4.31 -8.08 9.75
N PRO A 159 -5.35 -7.68 10.49
CA PRO A 159 -5.18 -6.90 11.71
C PRO A 159 -4.24 -7.60 12.70
N VAL A 160 -3.47 -6.81 13.43
CA VAL A 160 -2.58 -7.30 14.49
C VAL A 160 -3.42 -7.87 15.63
N ALA A 161 -3.02 -9.01 16.19
CA ALA A 161 -3.75 -9.63 17.28
C ALA A 161 -3.78 -8.70 18.50
N LEU A 162 -4.95 -8.50 19.12
CA LEU A 162 -5.10 -7.56 20.23
C LEU A 162 -4.13 -7.79 21.41
N PRO A 163 -3.74 -9.03 21.78
CA PRO A 163 -2.70 -9.24 22.79
C PRO A 163 -1.32 -8.71 22.38
N GLU A 164 -0.96 -8.83 21.09
CA GLU A 164 0.29 -8.27 20.55
C GLU A 164 0.23 -6.74 20.54
N VAL A 165 -0.93 -6.16 20.21
CA VAL A 165 -1.14 -4.71 20.30
C VAL A 165 -0.98 -4.20 21.73
N ALA A 166 -1.59 -4.88 22.71
CA ALA A 166 -1.45 -4.51 24.12
C ALA A 166 0.01 -4.54 24.57
N THR A 167 0.77 -5.55 24.11
CA THR A 167 2.22 -5.64 24.34
C THR A 167 2.97 -4.48 23.69
N ALA A 168 2.68 -4.18 22.42
CA ALA A 168 3.30 -3.09 21.67
C ALA A 168 3.00 -1.69 22.25
N ILE A 169 1.88 -1.53 22.96
CA ILE A 169 1.56 -0.31 23.72
C ILE A 169 2.30 -0.28 25.05
N THR A 170 2.37 -1.42 25.75
CA THR A 170 2.94 -1.52 27.10
C THR A 170 4.46 -1.37 27.10
N GLU A 171 5.16 -2.08 26.20
CA GLU A 171 6.62 -2.12 26.20
C GLU A 171 7.27 -0.72 26.07
N PRO A 172 6.86 0.16 25.15
CA PRO A 172 7.45 1.50 25.07
C PRO A 172 7.16 2.36 26.32
N ILE A 173 5.99 2.17 26.95
CA ILE A 173 5.62 2.88 28.18
C ILE A 173 6.55 2.47 29.32
N GLU A 174 6.79 1.16 29.47
CA GLU A 174 7.65 0.61 30.52
C GLU A 174 9.13 0.92 30.29
N HIS A 175 9.60 0.87 29.04
CA HIS A 175 10.97 1.28 28.69
C HIS A 175 11.25 2.74 29.04
N ALA A 176 10.21 3.59 29.07
CA ALA A 176 10.30 4.98 29.47
C ALA A 176 9.96 5.20 30.97
N GLU A 177 10.06 4.15 31.79
CA GLU A 177 9.85 4.16 33.24
C GLU A 177 8.43 4.59 33.69
N ARG A 178 7.45 4.46 32.81
CA ARG A 178 6.02 4.65 33.12
C ARG A 178 5.31 3.29 33.17
N ARG A 179 4.09 3.26 33.67
CA ARG A 179 3.30 2.03 33.83
C ARG A 179 1.89 2.23 33.31
N ILE A 180 1.34 1.18 32.74
CA ILE A 180 -0.07 1.07 32.35
C ILE A 180 -0.62 -0.24 32.92
N ALA A 181 -1.81 -0.19 33.50
CA ALA A 181 -2.45 -1.42 33.98
C ALA A 181 -2.80 -2.33 32.79
N PRO A 182 -2.67 -3.67 32.91
CA PRO A 182 -2.98 -4.60 31.81
C PRO A 182 -4.38 -4.40 31.21
N GLU A 183 -5.37 -4.07 32.04
CA GLU A 183 -6.75 -3.84 31.62
C GLU A 183 -6.89 -2.56 30.77
N LEU A 184 -6.09 -1.53 31.08
CA LEU A 184 -6.04 -0.29 30.30
C LEU A 184 -5.31 -0.48 28.97
N ALA A 185 -4.24 -1.29 28.96
CA ALA A 185 -3.56 -1.66 27.73
C ALA A 185 -4.46 -2.50 26.81
N ALA A 186 -5.24 -3.43 27.38
CA ALA A 186 -6.23 -4.21 26.64
C ALA A 186 -7.33 -3.32 26.03
N ARG A 187 -7.88 -2.37 26.79
CA ARG A 187 -8.86 -1.39 26.27
C ARG A 187 -8.28 -0.52 25.15
N ALA A 188 -7.05 -0.04 25.32
CA ALA A 188 -6.35 0.70 24.28
C ALA A 188 -6.18 -0.14 23.02
N ALA A 189 -5.80 -1.42 23.16
CA ALA A 189 -5.68 -2.36 22.05
C ALA A 189 -7.01 -2.62 21.34
N GLU A 190 -8.09 -2.89 22.08
CA GLU A 190 -9.44 -3.08 21.53
C GLU A 190 -9.87 -1.89 20.67
N ALA A 191 -9.61 -0.66 21.13
CA ALA A 191 -9.92 0.56 20.39
C ALA A 191 -9.12 0.72 19.09
N THR A 192 -8.09 -0.09 18.85
CA THR A 192 -7.36 -0.08 17.57
C THR A 192 -7.97 -1.04 16.55
N GLY A 193 -8.72 -2.06 17.01
CA GLY A 193 -9.16 -3.18 16.17
C GLY A 193 -8.00 -3.94 15.50
N GLY A 194 -6.76 -3.81 15.99
CA GLY A 194 -5.57 -4.36 15.33
C GLY A 194 -5.08 -3.57 14.11
N TYR A 195 -5.66 -2.40 13.82
CA TYR A 195 -5.30 -1.60 12.64
C TYR A 195 -3.98 -0.84 12.87
N PRO A 196 -2.90 -1.13 12.12
CA PRO A 196 -1.54 -0.67 12.44
C PRO A 196 -1.39 0.83 12.68
N PHE A 197 -2.00 1.66 11.83
CA PHE A 197 -1.90 3.11 11.99
C PHE A 197 -2.67 3.61 13.23
N LEU A 198 -3.77 2.96 13.59
CA LEU A 198 -4.53 3.33 14.79
C LEU A 198 -3.83 2.86 16.07
N ILE A 199 -3.07 1.76 16.04
CA ILE A 199 -2.17 1.36 17.13
C ILE A 199 -1.21 2.50 17.47
N GLN A 200 -0.57 3.07 16.44
CA GLN A 200 0.34 4.20 16.61
C GLN A 200 -0.36 5.43 17.16
N LEU A 201 -1.53 5.79 16.61
CA LEU A 201 -2.30 6.95 17.06
C LEU A 201 -2.76 6.80 18.51
N VAL A 202 -3.34 5.66 18.88
CA VAL A 202 -3.79 5.40 20.26
C VAL A 202 -2.59 5.44 21.20
N GLY A 203 -1.53 4.69 20.92
CA GLY A 203 -0.32 4.69 21.76
C GLY A 203 0.26 6.11 21.95
N TYR A 204 0.37 6.88 20.87
CA TYR A 204 0.85 8.26 20.90
C TYR A 204 -0.05 9.17 21.76
N HIS A 205 -1.37 9.12 21.56
CA HIS A 205 -2.29 10.01 22.25
C HIS A 205 -2.47 9.64 23.71
N VAL A 206 -2.46 8.36 24.07
CA VAL A 206 -2.46 7.90 25.47
C VAL A 206 -1.17 8.33 26.17
N TRP A 207 -0.01 8.11 25.53
CA TRP A 207 1.29 8.51 26.07
C TRP A 207 1.37 9.99 26.43
N ARG A 208 0.78 10.86 25.60
CA ARG A 208 0.92 12.31 25.70
C ARG A 208 -0.03 13.01 26.66
N GLN A 209 -1.04 12.34 27.22
CA GLN A 209 -2.04 13.01 28.07
C GLN A 209 -1.42 13.64 29.32
N GLN A 210 -0.69 12.84 30.11
CA GLN A 210 -0.05 13.30 31.35
C GLN A 210 1.44 12.92 31.38
N PRO A 211 2.32 13.65 30.66
CA PRO A 211 3.73 13.30 30.51
C PRO A 211 4.54 13.26 31.82
N ARG A 212 4.03 13.91 32.88
CA ARG A 212 4.68 13.96 34.20
C ARG A 212 4.25 12.83 35.12
N HIS A 213 3.20 12.09 34.79
CA HIS A 213 2.67 11.02 35.62
C HIS A 213 3.34 9.69 35.28
N ARG A 214 3.76 8.96 36.31
CA ARG A 214 4.35 7.63 36.15
C ARG A 214 3.34 6.56 35.78
N GLU A 215 2.09 6.72 36.21
CA GLU A 215 1.01 5.78 35.92
C GLU A 215 0.05 6.38 34.89
N ILE A 216 -0.26 5.60 33.86
CA ILE A 216 -1.33 5.89 32.89
C ILE A 216 -2.66 5.54 33.56
N SER A 217 -3.53 6.54 33.66
CA SER A 217 -4.87 6.41 34.22
C SER A 217 -5.90 5.98 33.18
N GLU A 218 -7.10 5.64 33.65
CA GLU A 218 -8.25 5.38 32.78
C GLU A 218 -8.61 6.60 31.93
N ASP A 219 -8.62 7.80 32.53
CA ASP A 219 -8.91 9.05 31.81
C ASP A 219 -7.89 9.34 30.71
N ASP A 220 -6.62 8.96 30.90
CA ASP A 220 -5.58 9.10 29.87
C ASP A 220 -5.87 8.20 28.66
N VAL A 221 -6.31 6.97 28.93
CA VAL A 221 -6.66 5.98 27.89
C VAL A 221 -7.87 6.46 27.10
N GLU A 222 -8.96 6.82 27.79
CA GLU A 222 -10.19 7.29 27.15
C GLU A 222 -9.96 8.56 26.32
N SER A 223 -9.27 9.55 26.91
CA SER A 223 -8.93 10.79 26.19
C SER A 223 -8.00 10.53 25.01
N GLY A 224 -7.08 9.57 25.16
CA GLY A 224 -6.17 9.14 24.10
C GLY A 224 -6.92 8.51 22.92
N ILE A 225 -7.86 7.60 23.19
CA ILE A 225 -8.71 6.95 22.18
C ILE A 225 -9.54 7.99 21.43
N VAL A 226 -10.19 8.91 22.14
CA VAL A 226 -11.00 9.98 21.51
C VAL A 226 -10.13 10.84 20.58
N ALA A 227 -8.94 11.24 21.04
CA ALA A 227 -8.01 12.02 20.23
C ALA A 227 -7.52 11.24 19.00
N ALA A 228 -7.21 9.95 19.16
CA ALA A 228 -6.78 9.07 18.08
C ALA A 228 -7.88 8.91 17.02
N ARG A 229 -9.15 8.70 17.42
CA ARG A 229 -10.29 8.59 16.49
C ARG A 229 -10.51 9.88 15.69
N ARG A 230 -10.45 11.04 16.34
CA ARG A 230 -10.51 12.34 15.65
C ARG A 230 -9.37 12.49 14.64
N ARG A 231 -8.15 12.09 15.03
CA ARG A 231 -6.98 12.17 14.16
C ARG A 231 -7.09 11.23 12.96
N LEU A 232 -7.58 10.01 13.17
CA LEU A 232 -7.89 9.04 12.11
C LEU A 232 -8.90 9.62 11.12
N GLY A 233 -9.96 10.27 11.61
CA GLY A 233 -10.93 10.99 10.79
C GLY A 233 -10.26 11.97 9.82
N SER A 234 -9.42 12.87 10.34
CA SER A 234 -8.74 13.89 9.53
C SER A 234 -7.66 13.34 8.58
N LEU A 235 -6.98 12.25 8.95
CA LEU A 235 -5.81 11.76 8.21
C LEU A 235 -6.14 10.64 7.24
N VAL A 236 -7.24 9.92 7.45
CA VAL A 236 -7.58 8.71 6.70
C VAL A 236 -8.98 8.82 6.12
N HIS A 237 -10.00 9.03 6.96
CA HIS A 237 -11.39 9.01 6.48
C HIS A 237 -11.71 10.20 5.57
N GLU A 238 -11.34 11.42 5.95
CA GLU A 238 -11.59 12.62 5.16
C GLU A 238 -10.93 12.54 3.76
N PRO A 239 -9.61 12.27 3.63
CA PRO A 239 -8.98 12.09 2.32
C PRO A 239 -9.59 10.94 1.51
N ALA A 240 -9.89 9.80 2.13
CA ALA A 240 -10.47 8.65 1.44
C ALA A 240 -11.88 8.92 0.89
N LEU A 241 -12.60 9.87 1.48
CA LEU A 241 -13.94 10.27 1.04
C LEU A 241 -13.93 11.49 0.10
N ALA A 242 -12.87 12.31 0.11
CA ALA A 242 -12.82 13.60 -0.59
C ALA A 242 -12.95 13.46 -2.12
N ASP A 243 -12.32 12.45 -2.71
CA ASP A 243 -12.29 12.25 -4.15
C ASP A 243 -13.42 11.34 -4.66
N LEU A 244 -14.37 10.98 -3.80
CA LEU A 244 -15.44 10.07 -4.18
C LEU A 244 -16.54 10.76 -4.98
N PRO A 245 -17.00 10.15 -6.10
CA PRO A 245 -18.22 10.57 -6.75
C PRO A 245 -19.39 10.57 -5.76
N GLY A 246 -20.30 11.55 -5.86
CA GLY A 246 -21.44 11.67 -4.94
C GLY A 246 -22.25 10.38 -4.79
N VAL A 247 -22.44 9.61 -5.87
CA VAL A 247 -23.15 8.32 -5.82
C VAL A 247 -22.40 7.26 -5.01
N ALA A 248 -21.06 7.22 -5.09
CA ALA A 248 -20.24 6.33 -4.28
C ALA A 248 -20.36 6.70 -2.79
N ARG A 249 -20.38 8.00 -2.48
CA ARG A 249 -20.65 8.49 -1.11
C ARG A 249 -22.02 8.05 -0.62
N THR A 250 -23.09 8.22 -1.42
CA THR A 250 -24.44 7.78 -1.04
C THR A 250 -24.51 6.27 -0.76
N PHE A 251 -23.74 5.46 -1.50
CA PHE A 251 -23.63 4.02 -1.22
C PHE A 251 -23.04 3.75 0.16
N LEU A 252 -21.93 4.41 0.52
CA LEU A 252 -21.30 4.28 1.83
C LEU A 252 -22.22 4.76 2.95
N LEU A 253 -22.99 5.83 2.72
CA LEU A 253 -24.01 6.30 3.67
C LEU A 253 -25.15 5.30 3.87
N ALA A 254 -25.60 4.66 2.79
CA ALA A 254 -26.60 3.60 2.87
C ALA A 254 -26.09 2.39 3.66
N MET A 255 -24.80 2.05 3.53
CA MET A 255 -24.14 1.04 4.37
C MET A 255 -24.06 1.47 5.84
N ALA A 256 -23.70 2.74 6.09
CA ALA A 256 -23.51 3.26 7.44
C ALA A 256 -24.79 3.20 8.30
N HIS A 257 -25.98 3.05 7.71
CA HIS A 257 -27.21 2.84 8.46
C HIS A 257 -27.24 1.49 9.22
N ASP A 258 -26.49 0.47 8.80
CA ASP A 258 -26.39 -0.79 9.53
C ASP A 258 -25.30 -0.71 10.61
N ASP A 259 -25.37 -1.50 11.68
CA ASP A 259 -24.32 -1.54 12.71
C ASP A 259 -23.17 -2.51 12.39
N GLY A 260 -23.33 -3.33 11.36
CA GLY A 260 -22.33 -4.28 10.90
C GLY A 260 -22.46 -4.55 9.40
N PRO A 261 -22.04 -5.72 8.92
CA PRO A 261 -22.08 -6.08 7.51
C PRO A 261 -23.42 -5.83 6.83
N SER A 262 -23.42 -5.00 5.78
CA SER A 262 -24.60 -4.60 5.02
C SER A 262 -24.90 -5.60 3.91
N LYS A 263 -26.18 -5.95 3.72
CA LYS A 263 -26.63 -6.78 2.59
C LYS A 263 -26.78 -5.93 1.33
N MET A 264 -26.33 -6.46 0.19
CA MET A 264 -26.45 -5.80 -1.11
C MET A 264 -27.90 -5.52 -1.53
N SER A 265 -28.83 -6.41 -1.19
CA SER A 265 -30.27 -6.20 -1.42
C SER A 265 -30.77 -4.95 -0.71
N ASP A 266 -30.36 -4.78 0.55
CA ASP A 266 -30.88 -3.73 1.43
C ASP A 266 -30.24 -2.39 1.07
N ILE A 267 -28.97 -2.40 0.63
CA ILE A 267 -28.31 -1.22 0.04
C ILE A 267 -29.04 -0.80 -1.24
N ALA A 268 -29.31 -1.73 -2.17
CA ALA A 268 -30.01 -1.43 -3.42
C ALA A 268 -31.42 -0.85 -3.18
N SER A 269 -32.16 -1.42 -2.21
CA SER A 269 -33.47 -0.89 -1.80
C SER A 269 -33.38 0.52 -1.23
N ARG A 270 -32.39 0.81 -0.36
CA ARG A 270 -32.17 2.16 0.21
C ARG A 270 -31.82 3.19 -0.87
N LEU A 271 -31.01 2.79 -1.84
CA LEU A 271 -30.60 3.64 -2.96
C LEU A 271 -31.69 3.76 -4.05
N LYS A 272 -32.73 2.92 -4.02
CA LYS A 272 -33.76 2.82 -5.07
C LYS A 272 -33.18 2.54 -6.46
N VAL A 273 -32.17 1.67 -6.51
CA VAL A 273 -31.49 1.24 -7.74
C VAL A 273 -31.63 -0.26 -7.94
N ASP A 274 -31.44 -0.74 -9.16
CA ASP A 274 -31.43 -2.17 -9.41
C ASP A 274 -30.14 -2.86 -8.91
N ALA A 275 -30.18 -4.20 -8.84
CA ALA A 275 -29.08 -5.00 -8.33
C ALA A 275 -27.80 -4.90 -9.18
N ASN A 276 -27.93 -4.73 -10.50
CA ASN A 276 -26.78 -4.61 -11.39
C ASN A 276 -26.07 -3.28 -11.16
N TYR A 277 -26.83 -2.19 -11.04
CA TYR A 277 -26.31 -0.87 -10.70
C TYR A 277 -25.57 -0.89 -9.36
N ALA A 278 -26.20 -1.43 -8.31
CA ALA A 278 -25.56 -1.57 -7.00
C ALA A 278 -24.28 -2.42 -7.06
N SER A 279 -24.27 -3.49 -7.87
CA SER A 279 -23.09 -4.35 -8.05
C SER A 279 -21.91 -3.63 -8.70
N GLN A 280 -22.16 -2.72 -9.66
CA GLN A 280 -21.10 -1.93 -10.28
C GLN A 280 -20.40 -1.00 -9.27
N TYR A 281 -21.17 -0.35 -8.40
CA TYR A 281 -20.58 0.49 -7.34
C TYR A 281 -19.87 -0.33 -6.27
N ARG A 282 -20.42 -1.49 -5.89
CA ARG A 282 -19.72 -2.44 -5.03
C ARG A 282 -18.34 -2.79 -5.58
N LEU A 283 -18.23 -3.13 -6.86
CA LEU A 283 -16.93 -3.47 -7.47
C LEU A 283 -15.94 -2.30 -7.40
N ARG A 284 -16.41 -1.07 -7.68
CA ARG A 284 -15.58 0.14 -7.60
C ARG A 284 -15.10 0.41 -6.17
N LEU A 285 -15.99 0.34 -5.18
CA LEU A 285 -15.66 0.59 -3.78
C LEU A 285 -14.75 -0.49 -3.17
N ILE A 286 -14.86 -1.74 -3.65
CA ILE A 286 -13.89 -2.80 -3.33
C ILE A 286 -12.53 -2.49 -3.96
N ALA A 287 -12.51 -2.01 -5.22
CA ALA A 287 -11.27 -1.66 -5.90
C ALA A 287 -10.55 -0.46 -5.27
N THR A 288 -11.29 0.49 -4.66
CA THR A 288 -10.73 1.58 -3.86
C THR A 288 -10.53 1.22 -2.38
N GLU A 289 -10.75 -0.05 -2.02
CA GLU A 289 -10.55 -0.58 -0.66
C GLU A 289 -11.31 0.15 0.43
N LEU A 290 -12.46 0.73 0.10
CA LEU A 290 -13.34 1.36 1.10
C LEU A 290 -14.25 0.33 1.76
N ILE A 291 -14.54 -0.75 1.04
CA ILE A 291 -15.38 -1.84 1.50
C ILE A 291 -14.79 -3.19 1.07
N GLU A 292 -15.15 -4.24 1.80
CA GLU A 292 -14.76 -5.61 1.50
C GLU A 292 -15.94 -6.58 1.60
N PRO A 293 -15.92 -7.70 0.84
CA PRO A 293 -16.93 -8.74 0.98
C PRO A 293 -16.70 -9.59 2.24
N VAL A 294 -17.73 -9.70 3.08
CA VAL A 294 -17.67 -10.44 4.36
C VAL A 294 -18.65 -11.62 4.41
N GLY A 295 -19.03 -12.13 3.24
CA GLY A 295 -19.94 -13.26 3.09
C GLY A 295 -20.81 -13.14 1.84
N HIS A 296 -21.73 -14.09 1.66
CA HIS A 296 -22.58 -14.12 0.48
C HIS A 296 -23.51 -12.90 0.43
N GLY A 297 -23.31 -12.04 -0.57
CA GLY A 297 -24.12 -10.85 -0.79
C GLY A 297 -23.97 -9.75 0.28
N ARG A 298 -22.90 -9.78 1.08
CA ARG A 298 -22.65 -8.79 2.14
C ARG A 298 -21.31 -8.09 1.96
N VAL A 299 -21.26 -6.83 2.41
CA VAL A 299 -20.06 -6.00 2.42
C VAL A 299 -19.94 -5.26 3.76
N ASP A 300 -18.72 -4.99 4.18
CA ASP A 300 -18.43 -4.13 5.34
C ASP A 300 -17.32 -3.12 5.00
N PHE A 301 -17.12 -2.12 5.86
CA PHE A 301 -16.01 -1.18 5.74
C PHE A 301 -14.69 -1.87 6.08
N THR A 302 -13.66 -1.59 5.30
CA THR A 302 -12.28 -2.04 5.55
C THR A 302 -11.62 -1.25 6.68
N MET A 303 -11.95 0.04 6.79
CA MET A 303 -11.33 0.96 7.74
C MET A 303 -12.10 1.02 9.05
N PRO A 304 -11.40 0.95 10.21
CA PRO A 304 -12.04 1.09 11.50
C PRO A 304 -12.68 2.48 11.64
N TYR A 305 -13.83 2.54 12.32
CA TYR A 305 -14.58 3.76 12.61
C TYR A 305 -15.07 4.57 11.40
N LEU A 306 -14.88 4.12 10.16
CA LEU A 306 -15.41 4.84 8.99
C LEU A 306 -16.94 4.92 9.03
N ARG A 307 -17.60 3.86 9.51
CA ARG A 307 -19.05 3.83 9.74
C ARG A 307 -19.51 4.97 10.67
N ASP A 308 -18.86 5.09 11.82
CA ASP A 308 -19.17 6.13 12.82
C ASP A 308 -18.85 7.52 12.27
N TYR A 309 -17.70 7.65 11.60
CA TYR A 309 -17.29 8.89 10.95
C TYR A 309 -18.36 9.37 9.97
N LEU A 310 -18.86 8.49 9.10
CA LEU A 310 -19.94 8.83 8.16
C LEU A 310 -21.21 9.26 8.89
N ARG A 311 -21.63 8.54 9.95
CA ARG A 311 -22.83 8.90 10.74
C ARG A 311 -22.71 10.29 11.37
N GLU A 312 -21.55 10.61 11.92
CA GLU A 312 -21.29 11.90 12.57
C GLU A 312 -21.23 13.06 11.55
N HIS A 313 -20.67 12.82 10.36
CA HIS A 313 -20.43 13.88 9.37
C HIS A 313 -21.60 14.09 8.40
N VAL A 314 -22.52 13.12 8.25
CA VAL A 314 -23.80 13.34 7.55
C VAL A 314 -24.62 14.42 8.22
N ALA A 315 -24.63 14.45 9.56
CA ALA A 315 -25.35 15.46 10.32
C ALA A 315 -24.77 16.87 10.10
N LEU A 316 -23.45 16.97 9.87
CA LEU A 316 -22.75 18.23 9.61
C LEU A 316 -22.95 18.74 8.18
N ASP A 317 -22.99 17.85 7.19
CA ASP A 317 -23.26 18.23 5.80
C ASP A 317 -24.72 18.66 5.60
N ALA A 318 -25.67 17.97 6.24
CA ALA A 318 -27.08 18.38 6.23
C ALA A 318 -27.31 19.76 6.91
N GLN A 319 -26.46 20.14 7.86
CA GLN A 319 -26.48 21.47 8.48
C GLN A 319 -25.81 22.55 7.63
N ARG A 320 -24.83 22.21 6.79
CA ARG A 320 -24.20 23.11 5.82
C ARG A 320 -25.09 23.39 4.60
N GLU A 321 -25.99 22.46 4.26
CA GLU A 321 -26.94 22.60 3.14
C GLU A 321 -28.25 23.32 3.53
N LEU A 322 -28.47 23.63 4.81
CA LEU A 322 -29.59 24.47 5.24
C LEU A 322 -29.26 25.95 4.96
N PRO A 323 -30.07 26.68 4.16
CA PRO A 323 -29.89 28.12 4.02
C PRO A 323 -30.03 28.76 5.40
N SER A 324 -29.07 29.64 5.76
CA SER A 324 -29.16 30.45 6.97
C SER A 324 -30.50 31.20 6.95
N ASP A 325 -31.40 30.85 7.85
CA ASP A 325 -32.73 31.45 7.94
C ASP A 325 -32.59 32.92 8.38
N GLY A 326 -32.47 33.79 7.39
CA GLY A 326 -32.52 35.25 7.53
C GLY A 326 -33.95 35.71 7.28
N SER A 327 -34.67 35.98 8.37
CA SER A 327 -36.10 36.26 8.48
C SER A 327 -36.66 37.28 7.46
N PRO A 328 -37.96 37.16 7.11
CA PRO A 328 -38.63 38.15 6.27
C PRO A 328 -38.80 39.45 7.06
N SER A 329 -38.23 40.53 6.53
CA SER A 329 -38.51 41.90 6.98
C SER A 329 -39.94 42.23 6.59
N ASN A 330 -40.87 42.09 7.54
CA ASN A 330 -42.26 42.50 7.37
C ASN A 330 -42.40 44.02 7.54
N GLU A 331 -43.36 44.56 6.82
CA GLU A 331 -43.60 45.96 6.49
C GLU A 331 -43.94 46.91 7.66
N ALA A 332 -43.82 48.20 7.33
CA ALA A 332 -44.72 49.31 7.68
C ALA A 332 -44.67 49.94 9.09
N GLY A 333 -44.10 51.16 9.12
CA GLY A 333 -44.88 52.37 9.39
C GLY A 333 -45.00 52.84 10.84
N ARG A 334 -44.41 54.01 11.13
CA ARG A 334 -44.98 55.16 11.88
C ARG A 334 -43.90 56.19 12.19
N GLY A 335 -44.18 57.46 11.88
CA GLY A 335 -43.43 58.63 12.37
C GLY A 335 -43.11 59.63 11.27
#